data_AF-A0A9R0QBK6-F1
#
_entry.id   AF-A0A9R0QBK6-F1
#
_cell.length_a   1.000
_cell.length_b   1.000
_cell.length_c   1.000
_cell.angle_alpha   90.00
_cell.angle_beta   90.00
_cell.angle_gamma   90.00
#
_symmetry.space_group_name_H-M   'P 1'
#
loop_
_entity.id
_entity.type
_entity.pdbx_description
1 polymer ?
#
loop_
_entity_poly.entity_id
_entity_poly.type
_entity_poly.pdbx_seq_one_letter_code
_entity_poly.pdbx_strand_id
1 'polypeptide(L)'
;MMGRDDILVGIGGDGGISDAGTIYPNVGGYLPLIDQGITTVGDCRYRKAVPLEGGGRLDIDTNWGIRRSFLPQGNRRYIPFQQPTTQQVMIDTISAGPTTVILTGSHTNFAIFLMTYPHLKGNVKHIYTMGGGVRSKNPTGCCPKDVTTACTPQQCGDIGNLFSSYSTNPYAEFNIFGDPFAAYQVFHSGIPITLVPLDATNTIPVNEEFFYAFQQHQSTFEAEYCFKSLKMARDTWPDDQFHAVELFYVGFLYFWCSHL
;
A
#
# COMPACT_ATOMS: atom_id res chain seq x y z
N MET A 1 18.00 -15.29 24.83
CA MET A 1 16.72 -15.46 24.13
C MET A 1 16.22 -14.07 23.79
N MET A 2 16.33 -13.64 22.53
CA MET A 2 15.60 -12.45 22.09
C MET A 2 14.11 -12.79 22.24
N GLY A 3 13.38 -11.97 23.00
CA GLY A 3 11.94 -12.12 23.14
C GLY A 3 11.28 -12.18 21.77
N ARG A 4 10.28 -13.04 21.60
CA ARG A 4 9.49 -13.04 20.38
C ARG A 4 8.71 -11.73 20.32
N ASP A 5 9.16 -10.79 19.50
CA ASP A 5 8.34 -9.66 19.06
C ASP A 5 7.36 -10.18 17.99
N ASP A 6 6.41 -11.02 18.41
CA ASP A 6 5.37 -11.52 17.52
C ASP A 6 4.38 -10.36 17.25
N ILE A 7 4.66 -9.58 16.21
CA ILE A 7 3.72 -8.58 15.67
C ILE A 7 2.52 -9.33 15.11
N LEU A 8 1.34 -9.07 15.66
CA LEU A 8 0.10 -9.63 15.13
C LEU A 8 -0.15 -9.08 13.72
N VAL A 9 -0.29 -9.98 12.75
CA VAL A 9 -0.59 -9.62 11.36
C VAL A 9 -2.01 -10.07 11.04
N GLY A 10 -2.86 -9.09 10.75
CA GLY A 10 -4.20 -9.34 10.27
C GLY A 10 -4.22 -9.42 8.74
N ILE A 11 -5.08 -10.29 8.20
CA ILE A 11 -5.22 -10.49 6.76
C ILE A 11 -6.52 -9.87 6.26
N GLY A 12 -6.53 -9.38 5.03
CA GLY A 12 -7.76 -8.99 4.34
C GLY A 12 -8.79 -10.11 4.43
N GLY A 13 -9.99 -9.78 4.91
CA GLY A 13 -11.01 -10.77 5.19
C GLY A 13 -11.77 -11.25 3.95
N ASP A 14 -12.34 -12.46 4.03
CA ASP A 14 -13.09 -13.10 2.92
C ASP A 14 -14.60 -12.77 2.92
N GLY A 15 -15.08 -12.07 3.93
CA GLY A 15 -16.45 -11.55 4.01
C GLY A 15 -16.67 -10.35 3.09
N GLY A 16 -17.91 -9.87 3.08
CA GLY A 16 -18.32 -8.71 2.27
C GLY A 16 -19.25 -7.78 3.04
N ILE A 17 -19.91 -6.87 2.32
CA ILE A 17 -21.02 -6.08 2.81
C ILE A 17 -22.26 -6.58 2.06
N SER A 18 -23.35 -6.82 2.79
CA SER A 18 -24.59 -7.28 2.16
C SER A 18 -25.27 -6.16 1.37
N ASP A 19 -26.16 -6.50 0.44
CA ASP A 19 -26.98 -5.51 -0.28
C ASP A 19 -27.87 -4.69 0.68
N ALA A 20 -28.15 -5.24 1.87
CA ALA A 20 -28.86 -4.55 2.95
C ALA A 20 -27.92 -3.67 3.83
N GLY A 21 -26.64 -3.55 3.48
CA GLY A 21 -25.64 -2.78 4.20
C GLY A 21 -25.06 -3.47 5.44
N THR A 22 -25.29 -4.77 5.63
CA THR A 22 -24.75 -5.52 6.77
C THR A 22 -23.26 -5.80 6.56
N ILE A 23 -22.42 -5.31 7.47
CA ILE A 23 -20.98 -5.54 7.46
C ILE A 23 -20.69 -6.88 8.18
N TYR A 24 -20.10 -7.86 7.48
CA TYR A 24 -19.81 -9.17 8.07
C TYR A 24 -18.49 -9.18 8.88
N PRO A 25 -18.31 -10.08 9.88
CA PRO A 25 -17.16 -10.05 10.80
C PRO A 25 -15.78 -10.18 10.15
N ASN A 26 -15.70 -10.89 9.02
CA ASN A 26 -14.46 -11.12 8.28
C ASN A 26 -14.39 -10.28 7.01
N VAL A 27 -14.95 -9.07 6.99
CA VAL A 27 -14.91 -8.18 5.83
C VAL A 27 -13.55 -7.49 5.64
N GLY A 28 -13.30 -6.96 4.45
CA GLY A 28 -12.16 -6.08 4.16
C GLY A 28 -11.24 -6.65 3.09
N GLY A 29 -9.95 -6.34 3.20
CA GLY A 29 -8.95 -6.72 2.21
C GLY A 29 -8.69 -5.63 1.18
N TYR A 30 -8.58 -6.03 -0.08
CA TYR A 30 -8.09 -5.18 -1.17
C TYR A 30 -9.19 -4.38 -1.88
N LEU A 31 -10.40 -4.93 -1.95
CA LEU A 31 -11.50 -4.33 -2.69
C LEU A 31 -12.00 -3.06 -1.99
N PRO A 32 -12.27 -1.97 -2.73
CA PRO A 32 -12.87 -0.78 -2.14
C PRO A 32 -14.25 -1.07 -1.55
N LEU A 33 -14.67 -0.24 -0.60
CA LEU A 33 -15.95 -0.34 0.10
C LEU A 33 -17.14 -0.49 -0.85
N ILE A 34 -17.15 0.23 -1.96
CA ILE A 34 -18.24 0.17 -2.95
C ILE A 34 -18.30 -1.16 -3.71
N ASP A 35 -17.18 -1.89 -3.77
CA ASP A 35 -17.07 -3.18 -4.47
C ASP A 35 -17.16 -4.38 -3.51
N GLN A 36 -17.37 -4.15 -2.22
CA GLN A 36 -17.52 -5.20 -1.20
C GLN A 36 -18.93 -5.81 -1.23
N GLY A 37 -19.29 -6.58 -2.27
CA GLY A 37 -20.61 -7.23 -2.40
C GLY A 37 -20.80 -8.54 -1.59
N ILE A 38 -21.97 -9.19 -1.75
CA ILE A 38 -22.40 -10.43 -1.04
C ILE A 38 -21.64 -11.71 -1.41
N THR A 39 -20.88 -11.72 -2.51
CA THR A 39 -20.27 -12.96 -3.01
C THR A 39 -18.81 -13.11 -2.52
N THR A 40 -18.50 -14.30 -2.02
CA THR A 40 -17.11 -14.76 -1.78
C THR A 40 -16.44 -15.28 -3.07
N VAL A 41 -17.13 -15.14 -4.20
CA VAL A 41 -16.74 -15.63 -5.53
C VAL A 41 -16.27 -14.44 -6.36
N GLY A 42 -14.94 -14.33 -6.48
CA GLY A 42 -14.20 -13.35 -7.25
C GLY A 42 -12.71 -13.68 -7.13
N ASP A 43 -11.96 -13.37 -8.18
CA ASP A 43 -10.57 -13.85 -8.37
C ASP A 43 -9.55 -13.05 -7.56
N CYS A 44 -9.82 -11.77 -7.30
CA CYS A 44 -8.93 -10.86 -6.57
C CYS A 44 -9.31 -10.75 -5.07
N ARG A 45 -9.19 -11.85 -4.32
CA ARG A 45 -9.24 -11.82 -2.84
C ARG A 45 -7.83 -11.94 -2.28
N TYR A 46 -7.47 -11.08 -1.33
CA TYR A 46 -6.10 -11.03 -0.77
C TYR A 46 -5.61 -12.39 -0.27
N ARG A 47 -6.45 -13.14 0.47
CA ARG A 47 -6.09 -14.46 0.99
C ARG A 47 -5.94 -15.55 -0.10
N LYS A 48 -6.62 -15.38 -1.25
CA LYS A 48 -6.50 -16.25 -2.43
C LYS A 48 -5.31 -15.87 -3.32
N ALA A 49 -4.86 -14.62 -3.27
CA ALA A 49 -3.72 -14.12 -4.02
C ALA A 49 -2.37 -14.57 -3.44
N VAL A 50 -2.33 -15.06 -2.19
CA VAL A 50 -1.10 -15.63 -1.62
C VAL A 50 -0.86 -17.02 -2.20
N PRO A 51 0.27 -17.25 -2.89
CA PRO A 51 0.60 -18.55 -3.46
C PRO A 51 0.61 -19.63 -2.37
N LEU A 52 -0.12 -20.72 -2.58
CA LEU A 52 -0.15 -21.85 -1.65
C LEU A 52 1.06 -22.78 -1.83
N GLU A 53 1.58 -22.91 -3.07
CA GLU A 53 2.75 -23.72 -3.45
C GLU A 53 3.44 -23.14 -4.72
N GLY A 54 4.69 -23.54 -4.99
CA GLY A 54 5.59 -22.86 -5.93
C GLY A 54 5.71 -23.46 -7.34
N GLY A 55 6.37 -22.73 -8.26
CA GLY A 55 6.84 -23.28 -9.54
C GLY A 55 6.86 -22.40 -10.80
N GLY A 56 6.73 -21.07 -10.73
CA GLY A 56 6.70 -20.22 -11.95
C GLY A 56 7.22 -18.81 -11.77
N ARG A 57 7.28 -18.02 -12.86
CA ARG A 57 7.71 -16.60 -12.85
C ARG A 57 7.03 -15.77 -11.76
N LEU A 58 5.73 -16.00 -11.55
CA LEU A 58 4.95 -15.33 -10.51
C LEU A 58 5.53 -15.57 -9.10
N ASP A 59 6.06 -16.76 -8.81
CA ASP A 59 6.69 -17.04 -7.52
C ASP A 59 7.98 -16.22 -7.37
N ILE A 60 8.81 -16.16 -8.42
CA ILE A 60 10.09 -15.43 -8.45
C ILE A 60 9.89 -13.92 -8.28
N ASP A 61 8.85 -13.36 -8.90
CA ASP A 61 8.59 -11.93 -8.92
C ASP A 61 7.69 -11.48 -7.74
N THR A 62 7.23 -12.39 -6.86
CA THR A 62 6.51 -12.03 -5.62
C THR A 62 7.46 -11.73 -4.46
N ASN A 63 6.98 -10.93 -3.50
CA ASN A 63 7.62 -10.78 -2.18
C ASN A 63 7.90 -12.12 -1.48
N TRP A 64 7.07 -13.13 -1.73
CA TRP A 64 7.24 -14.47 -1.19
C TRP A 64 8.48 -15.16 -1.78
N GLY A 65 8.66 -15.17 -3.10
CA GLY A 65 9.86 -15.74 -3.74
C GLY A 65 11.13 -14.97 -3.44
N ILE A 66 11.09 -13.63 -3.44
CA ILE A 66 12.21 -12.79 -3.01
C ILE A 66 12.68 -13.22 -1.63
N ARG A 67 11.76 -13.26 -0.65
CA ARG A 67 12.06 -13.74 0.71
C ARG A 67 12.69 -15.12 0.72
N ARG A 68 12.14 -16.09 -0.03
CA ARG A 68 12.66 -17.47 -0.05
C ARG A 68 14.05 -17.59 -0.66
N SER A 69 14.43 -16.68 -1.55
CA SER A 69 15.69 -16.78 -2.29
C SER A 69 16.95 -16.55 -1.45
N PHE A 70 16.86 -15.83 -0.31
CA PHE A 70 18.04 -15.51 0.51
C PHE A 70 17.80 -15.48 2.03
N LEU A 71 16.54 -15.36 2.52
CA LEU A 71 16.28 -15.38 3.96
C LEU A 71 16.42 -16.81 4.53
N PRO A 72 16.94 -16.97 5.76
CA PRO A 72 16.91 -18.25 6.46
C PRO A 72 15.48 -18.78 6.59
N GLN A 73 15.25 -20.01 6.15
CA GLN A 73 13.93 -20.63 6.22
C GLN A 73 13.70 -21.20 7.62
N GLY A 74 12.81 -20.57 8.39
CA GLY A 74 12.36 -21.07 9.67
C GLY A 74 11.23 -22.10 9.54
N ASN A 75 10.93 -22.80 10.63
CA ASN A 75 9.80 -23.74 10.70
C ASN A 75 8.42 -23.05 10.71
N ARG A 76 8.39 -21.70 10.76
CA ARG A 76 7.14 -20.91 10.69
C ARG A 76 6.55 -21.05 9.29
N ARG A 77 5.35 -21.64 9.22
CA ARG A 77 4.54 -21.70 8.01
C ARG A 77 3.44 -20.67 8.10
N TYR A 78 3.27 -19.91 7.02
CA TYR A 78 2.06 -19.13 6.83
C TYR A 78 0.94 -20.09 6.40
N ILE A 79 -0.16 -20.09 7.15
CA ILE A 79 -1.35 -20.87 6.84
C ILE A 79 -2.50 -19.88 6.74
N PRO A 80 -2.92 -19.48 5.52
CA PRO A 80 -3.82 -18.35 5.33
C PRO A 80 -5.09 -18.42 6.19
N PHE A 81 -5.68 -19.62 6.31
CA PHE A 81 -6.93 -19.85 7.03
C PHE A 81 -6.83 -19.86 8.57
N GLN A 82 -5.62 -19.79 9.13
CA GLN A 82 -5.40 -19.78 10.59
C GLN A 82 -5.03 -18.39 11.13
N GLN A 83 -4.77 -17.42 10.25
CA GLN A 83 -4.41 -16.07 10.64
C GLN A 83 -5.65 -15.23 10.94
N PRO A 84 -5.59 -14.32 11.93
CA PRO A 84 -6.70 -13.42 12.23
C PRO A 84 -6.96 -12.48 11.05
N THR A 85 -8.19 -11.96 10.96
CA THR A 85 -8.51 -10.92 9.99
C THR A 85 -7.94 -9.57 10.44
N THR A 86 -7.75 -8.66 9.49
CA THR A 86 -7.34 -7.27 9.78
C THR A 86 -8.32 -6.61 10.72
N GLN A 87 -9.62 -6.89 10.56
CA GLN A 87 -10.66 -6.41 11.48
C GLN A 87 -10.44 -6.92 12.90
N GLN A 88 -10.21 -8.22 13.07
CA GLN A 88 -9.95 -8.80 14.40
C GLN A 88 -8.72 -8.18 15.08
N VAL A 89 -7.61 -8.05 14.35
CA VAL A 89 -6.38 -7.45 14.89
C VAL A 89 -6.60 -5.99 15.28
N MET A 90 -7.33 -5.20 14.48
CA MET A 90 -7.66 -3.82 14.83
C MET A 90 -8.55 -3.74 16.08
N ILE A 91 -9.57 -4.60 16.19
CA ILE A 91 -10.46 -4.65 17.36
C ILE A 91 -9.66 -4.96 18.62
N ASP A 92 -8.86 -6.03 18.61
CA ASP A 92 -8.09 -6.46 19.78
C ASP A 92 -7.06 -5.39 20.18
N THR A 93 -6.37 -4.82 19.21
CA THR A 93 -5.34 -3.79 19.46
C THR A 93 -5.94 -2.50 20.01
N ILE A 94 -6.98 -1.98 19.35
CA ILE A 94 -7.57 -0.67 19.69
C ILE A 94 -8.42 -0.78 20.96
N SER A 95 -9.04 -1.92 21.24
CA SER A 95 -9.75 -2.15 22.51
C SER A 95 -8.81 -2.28 23.71
N ALA A 96 -7.58 -2.79 23.50
CA ALA A 96 -6.60 -2.95 24.57
C ALA A 96 -6.06 -1.61 25.11
N GLY A 97 -6.10 -0.53 24.33
CA GLY A 97 -5.71 0.78 24.82
C GLY A 97 -5.46 1.82 23.73
N PRO A 98 -4.96 3.01 24.16
CA PRO A 98 -4.77 4.12 23.24
C PRO A 98 -3.77 3.79 22.13
N THR A 99 -4.19 3.91 20.87
CA THR A 99 -3.47 3.42 19.69
C THR A 99 -3.23 4.54 18.68
N THR A 100 -2.03 4.57 18.11
CA THR A 100 -1.72 5.37 16.92
C THR A 100 -1.86 4.49 15.69
N VAL A 101 -2.57 4.98 14.68
CA VAL A 101 -2.80 4.23 13.43
C VAL A 101 -1.96 4.83 12.32
N ILE A 102 -1.28 3.98 11.56
CA ILE A 102 -0.53 4.38 10.37
C ILE A 102 -1.18 3.71 9.15
N LEU A 103 -1.68 4.49 8.22
CA LEU A 103 -2.32 4.04 6.98
C LEU A 103 -1.39 4.33 5.81
N THR A 104 -0.95 3.30 5.11
CA THR A 104 -0.04 3.43 3.96
C THR A 104 -0.59 2.86 2.66
N GLY A 105 -1.84 2.41 2.68
CA GLY A 105 -2.61 1.91 1.54
C GLY A 105 -4.01 2.51 1.53
N SER A 106 -4.90 1.93 0.72
CA SER A 106 -6.33 2.32 0.72
C SER A 106 -6.95 2.18 2.11
N HIS A 107 -7.85 3.11 2.45
CA HIS A 107 -8.39 3.25 3.81
C HIS A 107 -9.50 2.25 4.14
N THR A 108 -9.86 1.36 3.21
CA THR A 108 -11.00 0.44 3.27
C THR A 108 -11.11 -0.26 4.62
N ASN A 109 -10.05 -0.96 5.06
CA ASN A 109 -10.10 -1.74 6.30
C ASN A 109 -10.39 -0.86 7.52
N PHE A 110 -9.74 0.30 7.61
CA PHE A 110 -9.90 1.19 8.76
C PHE A 110 -11.25 1.93 8.73
N ALA A 111 -11.76 2.28 7.55
CA ALA A 111 -13.10 2.83 7.40
C ALA A 111 -14.18 1.83 7.85
N ILE A 112 -14.08 0.56 7.45
CA ILE A 112 -14.96 -0.51 7.94
C ILE A 112 -14.89 -0.59 9.48
N PHE A 113 -13.70 -0.57 10.05
CA PHE A 113 -13.53 -0.60 11.50
C PHE A 113 -14.26 0.57 12.17
N LEU A 114 -14.10 1.80 11.68
CA LEU A 114 -14.77 2.98 12.22
C LEU A 114 -16.29 2.90 12.09
N MET A 115 -16.81 2.37 10.97
CA MET A 115 -18.24 2.19 10.73
C MET A 115 -18.85 1.11 11.62
N THR A 116 -18.09 0.03 11.90
CA THR A 116 -18.58 -1.13 12.66
C THR A 116 -18.42 -0.95 14.17
N TYR A 117 -17.33 -0.31 14.60
CA TYR A 117 -16.96 -0.13 16.00
C TYR A 117 -16.75 1.35 16.36
N PRO A 118 -17.76 2.22 16.15
CA PRO A 118 -17.61 3.66 16.37
C PRO A 118 -17.28 4.02 17.82
N HIS A 119 -17.64 3.17 18.78
CA HIS A 119 -17.31 3.34 20.20
C HIS A 119 -15.81 3.16 20.50
N LEU A 120 -15.07 2.40 19.68
CA LEU A 120 -13.62 2.19 19.85
C LEU A 120 -12.79 3.33 19.27
N LYS A 121 -13.38 4.23 18.47
CA LYS A 121 -12.72 5.42 17.93
C LYS A 121 -12.03 6.25 19.01
N GLY A 122 -12.60 6.33 20.22
CA GLY A 122 -12.04 7.11 21.34
C GLY A 122 -10.65 6.63 21.79
N ASN A 123 -10.28 5.39 21.47
CA ASN A 123 -8.96 4.86 21.75
C ASN A 123 -7.95 5.19 20.65
N VAL A 124 -8.36 5.72 19.50
CA VAL A 124 -7.43 6.11 18.44
C VAL A 124 -6.93 7.54 18.72
N LYS A 125 -5.65 7.65 19.09
CA LYS A 125 -5.04 8.93 19.47
C LYS A 125 -4.73 9.81 18.26
N HIS A 126 -4.22 9.20 17.20
CA HIS A 126 -3.75 9.90 16.01
C HIS A 126 -3.72 8.95 14.82
N ILE A 127 -3.94 9.48 13.63
CA ILE A 127 -3.78 8.78 12.36
C ILE A 127 -2.67 9.45 11.56
N TYR A 128 -1.67 8.68 11.16
CA TYR A 128 -0.72 9.09 10.12
C TYR A 128 -1.13 8.41 8.84
N THR A 129 -1.47 9.17 7.80
CA THR A 129 -1.93 8.59 6.54
C THR A 129 -1.04 9.05 5.40
N MET A 130 -0.52 8.09 4.64
CA MET A 130 0.17 8.34 3.38
C MET A 130 -0.82 8.26 2.23
N GLY A 131 -0.89 9.33 1.45
CA GLY A 131 -1.77 9.43 0.29
C GLY A 131 -2.29 10.84 0.08
N GLY A 132 -2.97 11.05 -1.05
CA GLY A 132 -3.44 12.36 -1.50
C GLY A 132 -2.33 13.27 -2.03
N GLY A 133 -2.76 14.39 -2.60
CA GLY A 133 -1.92 15.54 -2.96
C GLY A 133 -2.69 16.81 -2.66
N VAL A 134 -2.06 17.78 -1.99
CA VAL A 134 -2.70 19.04 -1.57
C VAL A 134 -2.37 20.15 -2.57
N ARG A 135 -1.09 20.33 -2.86
CA ARG A 135 -0.52 21.27 -3.84
C ARG A 135 0.64 20.61 -4.57
N SER A 136 0.57 19.28 -4.71
CA SER A 136 1.55 18.49 -5.44
C SER A 136 1.81 19.14 -6.79
N LYS A 137 3.09 19.37 -7.08
CA LYS A 137 3.55 19.82 -8.39
C LYS A 137 4.27 18.63 -9.00
N ASN A 138 4.05 18.37 -10.28
CA ASN A 138 4.86 17.38 -10.97
C ASN A 138 6.35 17.79 -10.84
N PRO A 139 7.20 16.96 -10.20
CA PRO A 139 8.61 17.31 -10.02
C PRO A 139 9.39 17.37 -11.35
N THR A 140 8.90 16.73 -12.41
CA THR A 140 9.60 16.70 -13.70
C THR A 140 9.29 17.91 -14.59
N GLY A 141 8.14 18.57 -14.41
CA GLY A 141 7.63 19.54 -15.39
C GLY A 141 7.56 18.96 -16.80
N CYS A 142 7.18 19.76 -17.81
CA CYS A 142 7.41 19.37 -19.21
C CYS A 142 8.28 20.40 -19.89
N CYS A 143 9.45 19.94 -20.35
CA CYS A 143 10.21 20.56 -21.41
C CYS A 143 10.41 19.47 -22.47
N PRO A 144 9.88 19.63 -23.71
CA PRO A 144 10.14 18.69 -24.79
C PRO A 144 11.66 18.51 -24.97
N LYS A 145 12.10 17.27 -25.21
CA LYS A 145 13.53 16.94 -25.37
C LYS A 145 14.22 17.73 -26.52
N ASP A 146 13.43 18.32 -27.42
CA ASP A 146 13.90 18.99 -28.64
C ASP A 146 13.99 20.53 -28.55
N VAL A 147 13.84 21.14 -27.37
CA VAL A 147 13.90 22.61 -27.26
C VAL A 147 15.35 23.08 -27.05
N THR A 148 15.90 23.80 -28.04
CA THR A 148 17.28 24.32 -28.06
C THR A 148 17.49 25.64 -27.28
N THR A 149 16.42 26.22 -26.74
CA THR A 149 16.45 27.39 -25.84
C THR A 149 16.04 27.02 -24.43
N ALA A 150 16.58 27.73 -23.43
CA ALA A 150 16.26 27.54 -22.02
C ALA A 150 14.74 27.50 -21.80
N CYS A 151 14.22 26.30 -21.56
CA CYS A 151 12.83 26.08 -21.26
C CYS A 151 12.55 26.59 -19.85
N THR A 152 11.63 27.54 -19.70
CA THR A 152 11.00 27.82 -18.41
C THR A 152 10.04 26.66 -18.11
N PRO A 153 10.28 25.85 -17.06
CA PRO A 153 9.41 24.73 -16.73
C PRO A 153 7.98 25.23 -16.50
N GLN A 154 7.03 24.82 -17.35
CA GLN A 154 5.62 24.97 -17.06
C GLN A 154 5.14 23.75 -16.26
N GLN A 155 4.12 23.96 -15.44
CA GLN A 155 3.48 22.88 -14.69
C GLN A 155 2.72 22.01 -15.68
N CYS A 156 3.36 20.91 -16.06
CA CYS A 156 2.86 19.98 -17.06
C CYS A 156 3.15 18.57 -16.54
N GLY A 157 2.19 17.65 -16.72
CA GLY A 157 2.16 16.31 -16.14
C GLY A 157 1.26 16.21 -14.90
N ASP A 158 1.01 14.97 -14.47
CA ASP A 158 -0.05 14.65 -13.51
C ASP A 158 0.28 15.15 -12.09
N ILE A 159 -0.71 15.74 -11.44
CA ILE A 159 -0.64 16.19 -10.04
C ILE A 159 -0.74 14.99 -9.09
N GLY A 160 -1.46 13.96 -9.54
CA GLY A 160 -1.59 12.64 -8.94
C GLY A 160 -0.58 11.62 -9.49
N ASN A 161 -0.81 10.34 -9.20
CA ASN A 161 0.12 9.26 -9.54
C ASN A 161 -0.56 7.97 -10.05
N LEU A 162 -1.74 8.07 -10.66
CA LEU A 162 -2.45 6.90 -11.20
C LEU A 162 -1.75 6.34 -12.45
N PHE A 163 -1.19 5.13 -12.39
CA PHE A 163 -0.45 4.55 -13.52
C PHE A 163 -1.34 4.10 -14.70
N SER A 164 -2.57 3.62 -14.44
CA SER A 164 -3.44 3.05 -15.48
C SER A 164 -4.57 3.98 -15.95
N SER A 165 -4.76 5.11 -15.27
CA SER A 165 -5.91 6.00 -15.48
C SER A 165 -5.53 7.50 -15.41
N TYR A 166 -4.26 7.83 -15.60
CA TYR A 166 -3.79 9.22 -15.53
C TYR A 166 -4.51 10.16 -16.52
N SER A 167 -4.82 9.68 -17.73
CA SER A 167 -5.47 10.50 -18.77
C SER A 167 -6.91 10.90 -18.43
N THR A 168 -7.58 10.15 -17.55
CA THR A 168 -8.97 10.43 -17.15
C THR A 168 -9.05 11.04 -15.75
N ASN A 169 -8.05 10.83 -14.90
CA ASN A 169 -7.97 11.43 -13.58
C ASN A 169 -6.51 11.79 -13.22
N PRO A 170 -6.04 12.99 -13.63
CA PRO A 170 -4.66 13.42 -13.43
C PRO A 170 -4.39 13.98 -12.02
N TYR A 171 -5.41 14.05 -11.15
CA TYR A 171 -5.33 14.71 -9.85
C TYR A 171 -5.21 13.74 -8.68
N ALA A 172 -5.74 12.52 -8.85
CA ALA A 172 -5.88 11.61 -7.73
C ALA A 172 -4.57 10.88 -7.41
N GLU A 173 -4.34 10.72 -6.11
CA GLU A 173 -3.31 9.84 -5.60
C GLU A 173 -3.90 8.43 -5.41
N PHE A 174 -3.08 7.41 -5.65
CA PHE A 174 -3.46 6.02 -5.76
C PHE A 174 -4.16 5.43 -4.52
N ASN A 175 -3.69 5.68 -3.29
CA ASN A 175 -4.33 5.17 -2.08
C ASN A 175 -5.72 5.78 -1.86
N ILE A 176 -5.88 7.08 -2.12
CA ILE A 176 -7.17 7.77 -2.03
C ILE A 176 -8.10 7.35 -3.16
N PHE A 177 -7.58 7.22 -4.39
CA PHE A 177 -8.34 6.74 -5.54
C PHE A 177 -8.80 5.29 -5.39
N GLY A 178 -7.97 4.46 -4.73
CA GLY A 178 -8.25 3.06 -4.50
C GLY A 178 -9.53 2.83 -3.69
N ASP A 179 -9.90 3.75 -2.79
CA ASP A 179 -11.20 3.75 -2.10
C ASP A 179 -11.57 5.16 -1.59
N PRO A 180 -12.16 6.02 -2.45
CA PRO A 180 -12.45 7.41 -2.09
C PRO A 180 -13.50 7.53 -0.99
N PHE A 181 -14.43 6.57 -0.92
CA PHE A 181 -15.46 6.55 0.13
C PHE A 181 -14.85 6.20 1.49
N ALA A 182 -13.96 5.21 1.56
CA ALA A 182 -13.23 4.93 2.79
C ALA A 182 -12.36 6.11 3.23
N ALA A 183 -11.65 6.75 2.30
CA ALA A 183 -10.86 7.94 2.60
C ALA A 183 -11.73 9.06 3.19
N TYR A 184 -12.93 9.28 2.61
CA TYR A 184 -13.91 10.20 3.17
C TYR A 184 -14.29 9.84 4.60
N GLN A 185 -14.60 8.56 4.90
CA GLN A 185 -14.93 8.13 6.27
C GLN A 185 -13.78 8.38 7.26
N VAL A 186 -12.54 8.13 6.86
CA VAL A 186 -11.37 8.34 7.72
C VAL A 186 -11.12 9.82 7.95
N PHE A 187 -11.12 10.66 6.92
CA PHE A 187 -10.91 12.11 7.07
C PHE A 187 -12.02 12.79 7.88
N HIS A 188 -13.26 12.32 7.76
CA HIS A 188 -14.40 12.84 8.52
C HIS A 188 -14.60 12.13 9.87
N SER A 189 -13.66 11.25 10.24
CA SER A 189 -13.75 10.55 11.52
C SER A 189 -13.71 11.53 12.68
N GLY A 190 -13.02 12.67 12.60
CA GLY A 190 -12.79 13.58 13.72
C GLY A 190 -11.69 13.11 14.68
N ILE A 191 -10.92 12.09 14.30
CA ILE A 191 -9.64 11.75 14.93
C ILE A 191 -8.57 12.73 14.40
N PRO A 192 -7.59 13.18 15.21
CA PRO A 192 -6.45 13.94 14.70
C PRO A 192 -5.69 13.19 13.60
N ILE A 193 -5.45 13.85 12.46
CA ILE A 193 -4.81 13.26 11.28
C ILE A 193 -3.59 14.08 10.87
N THR A 194 -2.48 13.39 10.63
CA THR A 194 -1.33 13.90 9.87
C THR A 194 -1.33 13.26 8.50
N LEU A 195 -1.49 14.08 7.47
CA LEU A 195 -1.37 13.67 6.08
C LEU A 195 0.11 13.68 5.67
N VAL A 196 0.56 12.61 5.03
CA VAL A 196 1.84 12.50 4.31
C VAL A 196 1.50 12.42 2.82
N PRO A 197 1.26 13.57 2.16
CA PRO A 197 0.82 13.62 0.77
C PRO A 197 1.99 13.52 -0.20
N LEU A 198 1.66 13.44 -1.49
CA LEU A 198 2.58 13.62 -2.62
C LEU A 198 3.48 14.85 -2.45
N ASP A 199 2.95 15.98 -1.96
CA ASP A 199 3.75 17.18 -1.70
C ASP A 199 4.98 16.94 -0.82
N ALA A 200 4.90 15.97 0.11
CA ALA A 200 5.98 15.63 1.02
C ALA A 200 6.80 14.46 0.49
N THR A 201 6.16 13.39 0.01
CA THR A 201 6.86 12.21 -0.50
C THR A 201 7.68 12.53 -1.74
N ASN A 202 7.24 13.51 -2.53
CA ASN A 202 7.94 13.93 -3.73
C ASN A 202 9.19 14.79 -3.46
N THR A 203 9.55 14.98 -2.19
CA THR A 203 10.80 15.65 -1.81
C THR A 203 11.93 14.65 -1.51
N ILE A 204 11.66 13.35 -1.59
CA ILE A 204 12.59 12.29 -1.18
C ILE A 204 12.72 11.22 -2.29
N PRO A 205 13.27 11.57 -3.48
CA PRO A 205 13.39 10.63 -4.59
C PRO A 205 14.48 9.58 -4.36
N VAL A 206 14.29 8.39 -4.96
CA VAL A 206 15.30 7.33 -5.02
C VAL A 206 16.21 7.59 -6.24
N ASN A 207 17.13 8.53 -6.10
CA ASN A 207 18.06 8.87 -7.18
C ASN A 207 19.12 7.75 -7.41
N GLU A 208 19.88 7.87 -8.50
CA GLU A 208 20.92 6.89 -8.85
C GLU A 208 21.98 6.75 -7.75
N GLU A 209 22.41 7.87 -7.16
CA GLU A 209 23.41 7.89 -6.09
C GLU A 209 22.96 7.03 -4.89
N PHE A 210 21.73 7.23 -4.42
CA PHE A 210 21.14 6.43 -3.35
C PHE A 210 21.02 4.97 -3.76
N PHE A 211 20.52 4.68 -4.98
CA PHE A 211 20.34 3.31 -5.44
C PHE A 211 21.67 2.55 -5.47
N TYR A 212 22.72 3.14 -6.04
CA TYR A 212 24.04 2.50 -6.11
C TYR A 212 24.74 2.45 -4.74
N ALA A 213 24.58 3.48 -3.90
CA ALA A 213 25.08 3.42 -2.52
C ALA A 213 24.40 2.28 -1.74
N PHE A 214 23.08 2.14 -1.85
CA PHE A 214 22.36 1.04 -1.22
C PHE A 214 22.78 -0.32 -1.81
N GLN A 215 23.05 -0.40 -3.11
CA GLN A 215 23.58 -1.61 -3.74
C GLN A 215 24.89 -2.07 -3.09
N GLN A 216 25.80 -1.16 -2.74
CA GLN A 216 27.09 -1.49 -2.12
C GLN A 216 26.98 -1.83 -0.61
N HIS A 217 25.89 -1.44 0.05
CA HIS A 217 25.76 -1.49 1.51
C HIS A 217 24.54 -2.31 1.97
N GLN A 218 24.61 -3.63 1.80
CA GLN A 218 23.57 -4.60 2.21
C GLN A 218 24.10 -5.61 3.23
N SER A 219 24.61 -5.13 4.38
CA SER A 219 25.27 -6.01 5.36
C SER A 219 24.32 -6.85 6.21
N THR A 220 23.00 -6.67 6.08
CA THR A 220 21.98 -7.43 6.82
C THR A 220 20.95 -8.03 5.86
N PHE A 221 20.25 -9.05 6.32
CA PHE A 221 19.16 -9.69 5.56
C PHE A 221 18.02 -8.71 5.25
N GLU A 222 17.71 -7.81 6.17
CA GLU A 222 16.69 -6.77 5.98
C GLU A 222 17.13 -5.78 4.90
N ALA A 223 18.40 -5.38 4.89
CA ALA A 223 18.96 -4.50 3.87
C ALA A 223 18.96 -5.17 2.49
N GLU A 224 19.34 -6.45 2.42
CA GLU A 224 19.29 -7.24 1.18
C GLU A 224 17.84 -7.39 0.66
N TYR A 225 16.87 -7.62 1.56
CA TYR A 225 15.45 -7.68 1.20
C TYR A 225 14.98 -6.35 0.60
N CYS A 226 15.20 -5.26 1.32
CA CYS A 226 14.79 -3.92 0.89
C CYS A 226 15.41 -3.55 -0.46
N PHE A 227 16.70 -3.82 -0.64
CA PHE A 227 17.37 -3.53 -1.92
C PHE A 227 16.84 -4.43 -3.06
N LYS A 228 16.63 -5.73 -2.83
CA LYS A 228 16.06 -6.62 -3.85
C LYS A 228 14.65 -6.21 -4.26
N SER A 229 13.80 -5.83 -3.31
CA SER A 229 12.47 -5.28 -3.59
C SER A 229 12.55 -3.97 -4.39
N LEU A 230 13.46 -3.07 -4.02
CA LEU A 230 13.69 -1.82 -4.76
C LEU A 230 14.25 -2.06 -6.18
N LYS A 231 15.16 -3.03 -6.33
CA LYS A 231 15.73 -3.41 -7.62
C LYS A 231 14.67 -4.05 -8.53
N MET A 232 13.81 -4.90 -7.99
CA MET A 232 12.68 -5.44 -8.75
C MET A 232 11.81 -4.32 -9.29
N ALA A 233 11.44 -3.36 -8.44
CA ALA A 233 10.69 -2.17 -8.84
C ALA A 233 11.33 -1.44 -10.02
N ARG A 234 12.65 -1.25 -9.95
CA ARG A 234 13.45 -0.61 -10.99
C ARG A 234 13.39 -1.37 -12.30
N ASP A 235 13.68 -2.66 -12.22
CA ASP A 235 13.83 -3.50 -13.40
C ASP A 235 12.47 -3.77 -14.08
N THR A 236 11.34 -3.64 -13.36
CA THR A 236 9.97 -3.75 -13.90
C THR A 236 9.34 -2.41 -14.28
N TRP A 237 10.04 -1.29 -14.08
CA TRP A 237 9.51 0.03 -14.41
C TRP A 237 9.40 0.18 -15.94
N PRO A 238 8.27 0.68 -16.47
CA PRO A 238 8.00 0.67 -17.91
C PRO A 238 8.86 1.64 -18.75
N ASP A 239 9.65 2.51 -18.12
CA ASP A 239 10.56 3.45 -18.77
C ASP A 239 11.85 3.69 -17.97
N ASP A 240 12.79 4.46 -18.53
CA ASP A 240 14.06 4.83 -17.88
C ASP A 240 13.88 5.90 -16.77
N GLN A 241 12.65 6.25 -16.40
CA GLN A 241 12.37 7.31 -15.42
C GLN A 241 12.35 6.80 -13.97
N PHE A 242 12.65 5.52 -13.70
CA PHE A 242 12.63 4.98 -12.33
C PHE A 242 13.37 5.87 -11.30
N HIS A 243 14.53 6.40 -11.67
CA HIS A 243 15.34 7.28 -10.81
C HIS A 243 14.79 8.70 -10.65
N ALA A 244 13.75 9.04 -11.43
CA ALA A 244 12.93 10.23 -11.32
C ALA A 244 11.57 9.95 -10.64
N VAL A 245 11.24 8.68 -10.33
CA VAL A 245 9.99 8.31 -9.66
C VAL A 245 10.21 8.02 -8.18
N GLU A 246 9.34 8.56 -7.34
CA GLU A 246 9.44 8.49 -5.89
C GLU A 246 8.75 7.23 -5.35
N LEU A 247 9.56 6.32 -4.81
CA LEU A 247 9.14 4.97 -4.41
C LEU A 247 9.12 4.77 -2.90
N PHE A 248 8.58 5.74 -2.17
CA PHE A 248 8.12 5.50 -0.81
C PHE A 248 6.64 5.06 -0.76
N TYR A 249 6.14 4.49 -1.85
CA TYR A 249 4.84 3.83 -1.88
C TYR A 249 4.92 2.43 -1.27
N VAL A 250 4.32 2.27 -0.09
CA VAL A 250 4.17 0.98 0.57
C VAL A 250 3.23 0.10 -0.26
N GLY A 251 3.81 -0.91 -0.92
CA GLY A 251 3.08 -2.10 -1.35
C GLY A 251 3.18 -2.42 -2.83
N PHE A 252 4.26 -3.08 -3.24
CA PHE A 252 4.37 -3.86 -4.49
C PHE A 252 3.27 -4.93 -4.67
N LEU A 253 2.34 -5.08 -3.72
CA LEU A 253 1.19 -5.96 -3.85
C LEU A 253 0.10 -5.42 -4.79
N TYR A 254 0.01 -4.11 -5.01
CA TYR A 254 -1.08 -3.52 -5.79
C TYR A 254 -1.00 -3.87 -7.29
N PHE A 255 0.20 -4.10 -7.83
CA PHE A 255 0.36 -4.41 -9.26
C PHE A 255 -0.19 -5.79 -9.64
N TRP A 256 -0.31 -6.71 -8.68
CA TRP A 256 -0.51 -8.12 -8.98
C TRP A 256 -1.97 -8.53 -9.16
N CYS A 257 -2.89 -7.82 -8.51
CA CYS A 257 -4.31 -8.18 -8.53
C CYS A 257 -5.07 -7.60 -9.74
N SER A 258 -4.42 -6.72 -10.52
CA SER A 258 -5.00 -6.10 -11.72
C SER A 258 -4.74 -6.89 -13.01
N HIS A 259 -3.95 -7.95 -12.96
CA HIS A 259 -3.51 -8.74 -14.13
C HIS A 259 -3.86 -10.25 -14.04
N LEU A 260 -4.80 -10.62 -13.17
CA LEU A 260 -5.44 -11.95 -13.13
C LEU A 260 -6.87 -11.83 -13.64
#